data_AF-A0AAJ3PS61-F1
#
_entry.id   AF-A0AAJ3PS61-F1
#
_cell.length_a   1.000
_cell.length_b   1.000
_cell.length_c   1.000
_cell.angle_alpha   90.00
_cell.angle_beta   90.00
_cell.angle_gamma   90.00
#
_symmetry.space_group_name_H-M   'P 1'
#
loop_
_entity.id
_entity.type
_entity.pdbx_description
1 polymer ?
#
loop_
_entity_poly.entity_id
_entity_poly.type
_entity_poly.pdbx_seq_one_letter_code
_entity_poly.pdbx_strand_id
1 'polypeptide(L)' 'MSGRRLSQEIYDRTDFDGILYMSRITNKQCVAVYDRATASLEADSPALDLIRLSALGPILDALHVTVIDRQS' A
#
# COMPACT_ATOMS: atom_id res chain seq x y z
N MET A 1 6.84 7.24 -15.51
CA MET A 1 6.54 8.66 -15.21
C MET A 1 5.11 9.11 -15.54
N SER A 2 4.32 8.39 -16.34
CA SER A 2 2.94 8.80 -16.70
C SER A 2 1.95 8.72 -15.53
N GLY A 3 2.03 7.69 -14.67
CA GLY A 3 1.06 7.46 -13.59
C GLY A 3 0.96 8.59 -12.57
N ARG A 4 2.09 9.19 -12.16
CA ARG A 4 2.10 10.32 -11.21
C ARG A 4 1.40 11.56 -11.78
N ARG A 5 1.68 11.90 -13.04
CA ARG A 5 1.06 13.06 -13.69
C ARG A 5 -0.44 12.88 -13.87
N LEU A 6 -0.87 11.69 -14.30
CA LEU A 6 -2.29 11.35 -14.39
C LEU A 6 -2.98 11.42 -13.02
N SER A 7 -2.35 10.86 -11.99
CA SER A 7 -2.89 10.89 -10.63
C SER A 7 -3.02 12.32 -10.10
N GLN A 8 -2.02 13.19 -10.34
CA GLN A 8 -2.11 14.59 -9.96
C GLN A 8 -3.26 15.31 -10.68
N GLU A 9 -3.42 15.07 -11.99
CA GLU A 9 -4.51 15.69 -12.76
C GLU A 9 -5.89 15.26 -12.26
N ILE A 10 -6.07 13.99 -11.90
CA ILE A 10 -7.31 13.48 -11.31
C ILE A 10 -7.54 14.15 -9.96
N TYR A 11 -6.52 14.19 -9.10
CA TYR A 11 -6.58 14.87 -7.81
C TYR A 11 -7.02 16.34 -7.98
N ASP A 12 -6.41 17.09 -8.89
CA ASP A 12 -6.67 18.53 -9.04
C ASP A 12 -8.06 18.83 -9.64
N ARG A 13 -8.63 17.90 -10.43
CA ARG A 13 -9.85 18.14 -11.21
C ARG A 13 -11.10 17.42 -10.72
N THR A 14 -10.95 16.46 -9.82
CA THR A 14 -12.10 15.73 -9.27
C THR A 14 -12.07 15.73 -7.75
N ASP A 15 -13.19 15.34 -7.18
CA ASP A 15 -13.38 15.08 -5.75
C ASP A 15 -13.19 13.59 -5.40
N PHE A 16 -12.64 12.79 -6.32
CA PHE A 16 -12.40 11.37 -6.06
C PHE A 16 -11.44 11.18 -4.89
N ASP A 17 -11.73 10.16 -4.10
CA ASP A 17 -10.94 9.78 -2.93
C ASP A 17 -9.69 8.96 -3.27
N GLY A 18 -9.60 8.44 -4.49
CA GLY A 18 -8.49 7.60 -4.91
C GLY A 18 -8.64 6.99 -6.30
N ILE A 19 -7.72 6.08 -6.64
CA ILE A 19 -7.68 5.36 -7.91
C ILE A 19 -7.57 3.87 -7.65
N LEU A 20 -8.46 3.09 -8.27
CA LEU A 20 -8.32 1.64 -8.38
C LEU A 20 -7.39 1.27 -9.54
N TYR A 21 -6.45 0.37 -9.30
CA TYR A 21 -5.53 -0.12 -10.32
C TYR A 21 -5.17 -1.59 -10.10
N MET A 22 -4.71 -2.26 -11.16
CA MET A 22 -4.13 -3.59 -11.04
C MET A 22 -2.65 -3.49 -10.71
N SER A 23 -2.23 -4.06 -9.58
CA SER A 23 -0.82 -4.12 -9.20
C SER A 23 -0.04 -4.98 -10.19
N ARG A 24 1.05 -4.43 -10.73
CA ARG A 24 1.96 -5.19 -11.60
C ARG A 24 2.79 -6.23 -10.85
N ILE A 25 2.93 -6.08 -9.53
CA ILE A 25 3.77 -6.96 -8.71
C ILE A 25 2.97 -8.20 -8.29
N THR A 26 1.72 -7.99 -7.86
CA THR A 26 0.89 -9.05 -7.28
C THR A 26 -0.26 -9.49 -8.19
N ASN A 27 -0.51 -8.76 -9.29
CA ASN A 27 -1.67 -8.94 -10.16
C ASN A 27 -3.02 -8.90 -9.43
N LYS A 28 -3.08 -8.18 -8.30
CA LYS A 28 -4.29 -7.95 -7.50
C LYS A 28 -4.82 -6.53 -7.71
N GLN A 29 -6.12 -6.33 -7.48
CA GLN A 29 -6.69 -4.99 -7.37
C GLN A 29 -6.08 -4.28 -6.16
N CYS A 30 -5.64 -3.05 -6.37
CA CYS A 30 -5.11 -2.15 -5.36
C CYS A 30 -5.79 -0.79 -5.48
N VAL A 31 -5.78 -0.04 -4.39
CA VAL A 31 -6.27 1.33 -4.33
C VAL A 31 -5.13 2.25 -3.91
N ALA A 32 -4.98 3.37 -4.61
CA ALA A 32 -4.21 4.52 -4.14
C ALA A 32 -5.21 5.53 -3.57
N VAL A 33 -5.11 5.82 -2.27
CA VAL A 33 -6.01 6.77 -1.59
C VAL A 33 -5.32 8.12 -1.50
N TYR A 34 -6.06 9.19 -1.79
CA TYR A 34 -5.57 10.55 -1.64
C TYR A 34 -5.70 11.03 -0.20
N ASP A 35 -4.86 11.99 0.18
CA ASP A 35 -4.84 12.59 1.52
C ASP A 35 -6.19 13.16 1.95
N ARG A 36 -6.96 13.77 1.04
CA ARG A 36 -8.31 14.29 1.32
C ARG A 36 -9.27 13.25 1.92
N ALA A 37 -9.04 11.97 1.63
CA ALA A 37 -9.89 10.86 2.02
C ALA A 37 -9.33 10.04 3.19
N THR A 38 -8.18 10.41 3.77
CA THR A 38 -7.58 9.58 4.83
C THR A 38 -8.40 9.56 6.11
N ALA A 39 -9.18 10.62 6.37
CA ALA A 39 -10.02 10.71 7.56
C ALA A 39 -11.21 9.75 7.55
N SER A 40 -11.63 9.24 6.39
CA SER A 40 -12.72 8.27 6.26
C SER A 40 -12.23 6.81 6.27
N LEU A 41 -10.92 6.57 6.39
CA LEU A 41 -10.37 5.23 6.48
C LEU A 41 -10.55 4.68 7.89
N GLU A 42 -11.29 3.57 8.01
CA GLU A 42 -11.38 2.81 9.24
C GLU A 42 -10.19 1.85 9.36
N ALA A 43 -9.38 2.03 10.40
CA ALA A 43 -8.25 1.15 10.70
C ALA A 43 -8.64 -0.09 11.52
N ASP A 44 -9.89 -0.16 11.99
CA ASP A 44 -10.40 -1.25 12.84
C ASP A 44 -10.85 -2.48 12.05
N SER A 45 -10.71 -2.46 10.72
CA SER A 45 -10.86 -3.67 9.90
C SER A 45 -9.76 -4.68 10.29
N PRO A 46 -10.09 -5.97 10.48
CA PRO A 46 -9.06 -6.98 10.75
C PRO A 46 -8.02 -6.91 9.65
N ALA A 47 -6.76 -6.66 10.03
CA ALA A 47 -5.66 -6.62 9.09
C ALA A 47 -5.71 -7.88 8.25
N LEU A 48 -6.04 -7.73 6.96
CA LEU A 48 -5.98 -8.85 6.02
C LEU A 48 -4.57 -9.42 6.14
N ASP A 49 -4.48 -10.74 6.36
CA ASP A 49 -3.20 -11.44 6.46
C ASP A 49 -2.30 -10.95 5.32
N LEU A 50 -1.29 -10.16 5.68
CA LEU A 50 -0.29 -9.69 4.72
C LEU A 50 0.23 -10.93 4.03
N ILE A 51 0.46 -10.84 2.71
CA ILE A 51 1.02 -11.96 1.95
C ILE A 51 2.30 -12.37 2.67
N ARG A 52 2.23 -13.49 3.42
CA ARG A 52 3.36 -14.03 4.15
C ARG A 52 4.25 -14.64 3.10
N LEU A 53 5.24 -13.87 2.68
CA LEU A 53 6.31 -14.40 1.85
C LEU A 53 7.04 -15.41 2.74
N SER A 54 6.82 -16.71 2.52
CA SER A 54 7.47 -17.77 3.30
C SER A 54 9.00 -17.66 3.25
N ALA A 55 9.53 -17.07 2.19
CA ALA A 55 10.94 -16.77 2.02
C ALA A 55 11.42 -15.53 2.81
N LEU A 56 10.53 -14.75 3.45
CA LEU A 56 10.91 -13.51 4.14
C LEU A 56 11.91 -13.78 5.27
N GLY A 57 11.64 -14.75 6.14
CA GLY A 57 12.58 -15.14 7.21
C GLY A 57 13.96 -15.51 6.65
N PRO A 58 14.04 -16.51 5.74
CA PRO A 58 15.28 -16.87 5.08
C PRO A 58 16.02 -15.72 4.37
N ILE A 59 15.28 -14.78 3.77
CA ILE A 59 15.86 -13.61 3.10
C ILE A 59 16.45 -12.62 4.11
N LEU A 60 15.76 -12.37 5.22
CA LEU A 60 16.27 -11.49 6.27
C LEU A 60 17.54 -12.06 6.89
N ASP A 61 17.59 -13.37 7.12
CA ASP A 61 18.78 -14.07 7.60
C ASP A 61 19.95 -13.93 6.61
N ALA A 62 19.70 -14.17 5.31
CA ALA A 62 20.70 -14.05 4.26
C ALA A 62 21.24 -12.61 4.09
N LEU A 63 20.41 -11.62 4.42
CA LEU A 63 20.79 -10.20 4.37
C LEU A 63 21.36 -9.68 5.70
N HIS A 64 21.48 -10.53 6.72
CA HIS A 64 21.90 -10.15 8.07
C HIS A 64 21.05 -9.01 8.68
N VAL A 65 19.75 -9.00 8.38
CA VAL A 65 18.80 -8.00 8.88
C VAL A 65 18.12 -8.50 10.15
N THR A 66 18.15 -7.71 11.22
CA THR A 66 17.44 -7.99 12.47
C THR A 66 16.17 -7.15 12.55
N VAL A 67 15.01 -7.80 12.76
CA VAL A 67 13.74 -7.11 12.98
C VAL A 67 13.63 -6.73 14.45
N ILE A 68 13.43 -5.44 14.74
CA ILE A 68 13.22 -4.93 16.09
C ILE A 68 11.74 -4.60 16.24
N ASP A 69 11.07 -5.22 17.20
CA ASP A 69 9.67 -4.94 17.47
C ASP A 69 9.56 -3.63 18.25
N ARG A 70 8.75 -2.69 17.75
CA ARG A 70 8.57 -1.39 18.42
C ARG A 70 7.41 -1.53 19.41
N GLN A 71 7.75 -1.86 20.65
CA GLN A 71 6.79 -1.83 21.76
C GLN A 71 6.11 -0.46 21.79
N SER A 72 4.78 -0.47 21.68
CA SER A 72 3.91 0.70 21.79
C SER A 72 3.19 0.70 23.12
#